data_AF-A0A8J5NWD7-F1
#
_entry.id   AF-A0A8J5NWD7-F1
#
_cell.length_a   1.000
_cell.length_b   1.000
_cell.length_c   1.000
_cell.angle_alpha   90.00
_cell.angle_beta   90.00
_cell.angle_gamma   90.00
#
_symmetry.space_group_name_H-M   'P 1'
#
loop_
_entity.id
_entity.type
_entity.pdbx_description
1 polymer ?
#
loop_
_entity_poly.entity_id
_entity_poly.type
_entity_poly.pdbx_seq_one_letter_code
_entity_poly.pdbx_strand_id
1 'polypeptide(L)'
;MLIPRLLTSSSPRVVNISSLGHKYSEPTIDNPHFNNISPEGYNPPEAYTQLKGAQVPFSAVLNKRYGYQRLRFFAVHTGNMDSGMYNHTKSRALRIMAHKITLRSFEDANEALTRPLKEVAQLASLLR
;
A
#
# COMPACT_ATOMS: atom_id res chain seq x y z
N MET A 1 0.87 22.21 12.91
CA MET A 1 -0.30 21.30 12.77
C MET A 1 -1.17 21.77 11.60
N LEU A 2 -1.58 20.88 10.69
CA LEU A 2 -2.29 21.23 9.43
C LEU A 2 -3.80 21.41 9.58
N ILE A 3 -4.45 20.65 10.46
CA ILE A 3 -5.92 20.63 10.61
C ILE A 3 -6.53 22.02 10.83
N PRO A 4 -6.03 22.87 11.76
CA PRO A 4 -6.63 24.20 11.97
C PRO A 4 -6.61 25.08 10.72
N ARG A 5 -5.59 24.94 9.87
CA ARG A 5 -5.47 25.70 8.61
C ARG A 5 -6.40 25.16 7.52
N LEU A 6 -6.63 23.85 7.48
CA LEU A 6 -7.56 23.27 6.51
C LEU A 6 -8.99 23.74 6.79
N LEU A 7 -9.37 23.87 8.06
CA LEU A 7 -10.71 24.29 8.48
C LEU A 7 -11.06 25.75 8.10
N THR A 8 -10.09 26.58 7.74
CA THR A 8 -10.37 27.95 7.25
C THR A 8 -10.73 27.99 5.76
N SER A 9 -10.53 26.89 5.02
CA SER A 9 -10.88 26.78 3.60
C SER A 9 -12.38 26.48 3.40
N SER A 10 -12.92 26.87 2.25
CA SER A 10 -14.34 26.67 1.94
C SER A 10 -14.73 25.21 1.66
N SER A 11 -13.82 24.39 1.12
CA SER A 11 -14.10 22.97 0.84
C SER A 11 -12.82 22.12 0.87
N PRO A 12 -12.15 22.02 2.04
CA PRO A 12 -10.88 21.34 2.14
C PRO A 12 -11.04 19.82 2.00
N ARG A 13 -10.08 19.21 1.30
CA ARG A 13 -9.98 17.76 1.11
C ARG A 13 -8.57 17.29 1.41
N VAL A 14 -8.46 16.15 2.09
CA VAL A 14 -7.20 15.45 2.31
C VAL A 14 -7.30 14.10 1.60
N VAL A 15 -6.34 13.80 0.73
CA VAL A 15 -6.28 12.55 -0.02
C VAL A 15 -5.02 11.79 0.40
N ASN A 16 -5.24 10.68 1.08
CA ASN A 16 -4.20 9.76 1.50
C ASN A 16 -3.97 8.70 0.41
N ILE A 17 -2.72 8.55 -0.03
CA ILE A 17 -2.37 7.59 -1.08
C ILE A 17 -2.13 6.21 -0.47
N SER A 18 -3.07 5.30 -0.73
CA SER A 18 -2.97 3.87 -0.46
C SER A 18 -2.37 3.13 -1.67
N SER A 19 -2.43 1.81 -1.68
CA SER A 19 -1.97 0.94 -2.77
C SER A 19 -2.73 -0.38 -2.74
N LEU A 20 -2.48 -1.30 -3.67
CA LEU A 20 -3.09 -2.64 -3.65
C LEU A 20 -2.80 -3.37 -2.32
N GLY A 21 -1.73 -2.97 -1.62
CA GLY A 21 -1.36 -3.44 -0.29
C GLY A 21 -2.48 -3.42 0.75
N HIS A 22 -3.46 -2.51 0.63
CA HIS A 22 -4.59 -2.44 1.57
C HIS A 22 -5.46 -3.69 1.59
N LYS A 23 -5.36 -4.57 0.59
CA LYS A 23 -6.10 -5.83 0.53
C LYS A 23 -5.40 -7.00 1.24
N TYR A 24 -4.11 -6.89 1.56
CA TYR A 24 -3.28 -8.04 1.94
C TYR A 24 -2.84 -8.07 3.41
N SER A 25 -3.07 -6.99 4.17
CA SER A 25 -2.74 -6.97 5.59
C SER A 25 -3.65 -6.00 6.31
N GLU A 26 -4.20 -6.46 7.43
CA GLU A 26 -4.79 -5.56 8.42
C GLU A 26 -3.67 -4.83 9.17
N PRO A 27 -3.81 -3.52 9.43
CA PRO A 27 -2.82 -2.79 10.21
C PRO A 27 -2.82 -3.27 11.67
N THR A 28 -1.65 -3.63 12.20
CA THR A 28 -1.51 -3.89 13.65
C THR A 28 -1.59 -2.58 14.43
N ILE A 29 -2.62 -2.45 15.26
CA ILE A 29 -2.86 -1.26 16.08
C ILE A 29 -2.07 -1.28 17.39
N ASP A 30 -1.79 -2.47 17.93
CA ASP A 30 -1.13 -2.63 19.23
C ASP A 30 0.40 -2.43 19.14
N ASN A 31 0.99 -2.66 17.97
CA ASN A 31 2.42 -2.46 17.73
C ASN A 31 2.71 -1.84 16.34
N PRO A 32 2.22 -0.62 16.06
CA PRO A 32 2.31 0.01 14.74
C PRO A 32 3.74 0.41 14.36
N HIS A 33 4.64 0.46 15.35
CA HIS A 33 6.05 0.83 15.20
C HIS A 33 6.97 -0.39 15.17
N PHE A 34 6.43 -1.61 15.21
CA PHE A 34 7.22 -2.83 15.24
C PHE A 34 8.26 -2.83 16.39
N ASN A 35 7.85 -2.37 17.56
CA ASN A 35 8.69 -2.42 18.75
C ASN A 35 8.94 -3.88 19.17
N ASN A 36 10.10 -4.15 19.79
CA ASN A 36 10.44 -5.45 20.36
C ASN A 36 10.47 -6.62 19.35
N ILE A 37 10.77 -6.35 18.08
CA ILE A 37 11.10 -7.40 17.10
C ILE A 37 12.61 -7.47 16.90
N SER A 38 13.14 -8.65 16.54
CA SER A 38 14.53 -8.74 16.09
C SER A 38 14.70 -8.07 14.72
N PRO A 39 15.92 -7.58 14.38
CA PRO A 39 16.19 -7.03 13.04
C PRO A 39 15.83 -8.00 11.90
N GLU A 40 16.00 -9.31 12.12
CA GLU A 40 15.66 -10.36 11.15
C GLU A 40 14.15 -10.62 11.06
N GLY A 41 13.39 -10.25 12.10
CA GLY A 41 11.94 -10.36 12.17
C GLY A 41 11.22 -9.26 11.38
N TYR A 42 11.91 -8.19 10.97
CA TYR A 42 11.31 -7.14 10.17
C TYR A 42 11.09 -7.57 8.71
N ASN A 43 9.84 -7.48 8.25
CA ASN A 43 9.45 -7.80 6.89
C ASN A 43 8.98 -6.53 6.15
N PRO A 44 9.83 -5.90 5.30
CA PRO A 44 9.48 -4.64 4.65
C PRO A 44 8.22 -4.71 3.76
N PRO A 45 8.01 -5.75 2.92
CA PRO A 45 6.73 -5.98 2.23
C PRO A 45 5.51 -5.94 3.14
N GLU A 46 5.58 -6.57 4.30
CA GLU A 46 4.47 -6.60 5.25
C GLU A 46 4.24 -5.25 5.94
N ALA A 47 5.32 -4.60 6.38
CA ALA A 47 5.22 -3.25 6.92
C ALA A 47 4.60 -2.27 5.91
N TYR A 48 4.95 -2.40 4.63
CA TYR A 48 4.35 -1.63 3.55
C TYR A 48 2.85 -1.91 3.37
N THR A 49 2.42 -3.18 3.36
CA THR A 49 1.01 -3.52 3.20
C THR A 49 0.18 -3.04 4.38
N GLN A 50 0.69 -3.18 5.61
CA GLN A 50 0.03 -2.62 6.80
C GLN A 50 -0.10 -1.09 6.73
N LEU A 51 0.97 -0.37 6.36
CA LEU A 51 0.94 1.09 6.21
C LEU A 51 -0.10 1.54 5.18
N LYS A 52 -0.21 0.82 4.05
CA LYS A 52 -1.16 1.14 2.98
C LYS A 52 -2.59 0.75 3.35
N GLY A 53 -2.77 -0.33 4.12
CA GLY A 53 -4.02 -0.69 4.78
C GLY A 53 -4.49 0.40 5.74
N ALA A 54 -3.59 0.94 6.57
CA ALA A 54 -3.90 1.92 7.62
C ALA A 54 -4.48 3.24 7.09
N GLN A 55 -4.18 3.61 5.83
CA GLN A 55 -4.71 4.82 5.22
C GLN A 55 -6.25 4.84 5.14
N VAL A 56 -6.88 3.67 4.99
CA VAL A 56 -8.33 3.53 4.88
C VAL A 56 -9.03 3.85 6.22
N PRO A 57 -8.79 3.11 7.33
CA PRO A 57 -9.40 3.42 8.62
C PRO A 57 -8.98 4.79 9.14
N PHE A 58 -7.74 5.24 8.88
CA PHE A 58 -7.30 6.60 9.21
C PHE A 58 -8.20 7.66 8.57
N SER A 59 -8.48 7.54 7.27
CA SER A 59 -9.35 8.47 6.56
C SER A 59 -10.82 8.38 7.04
N ALA A 60 -11.30 7.17 7.36
CA ALA A 60 -12.65 6.97 7.87
C ALA A 60 -12.85 7.64 9.25
N VAL A 61 -11.92 7.43 10.18
CA VAL A 61 -11.96 8.03 11.53
C VAL A 61 -11.88 9.56 11.45
N LEU A 62 -11.04 10.10 10.57
CA LEU A 62 -10.94 11.55 10.40
C LEU A 62 -12.19 12.16 9.76
N ASN A 63 -12.84 11.48 8.81
CA ASN A 63 -14.17 11.91 8.33
C ASN A 63 -15.20 11.90 9.47
N LYS A 64 -15.21 10.88 10.34
CA LYS A 64 -16.11 10.85 11.50
C LYS A 64 -15.84 12.03 12.45
N ARG A 65 -14.57 12.39 12.66
CA ARG A 65 -14.16 13.45 13.58
C ARG A 65 -14.32 14.88 13.03
N TYR A 66 -14.14 15.09 11.73
CA TYR A 66 -14.08 16.45 11.14
C TYR A 66 -15.05 16.67 9.98
N GLY A 67 -15.77 15.64 9.53
CA GLY A 67 -16.69 15.73 8.41
C GLY A 67 -17.82 16.75 8.62
N TYR A 68 -18.29 16.92 9.86
CA TYR A 68 -19.28 17.95 10.22
C TYR A 68 -18.72 19.37 10.11
N GLN A 69 -17.39 19.54 10.09
CA GLN A 69 -16.70 20.82 9.88
C GLN A 69 -16.32 21.02 8.40
N ARG A 70 -16.99 20.31 7.48
CA ARG A 70 -16.77 20.36 6.02
C ARG A 70 -15.42 19.83 5.54
N LEU A 71 -14.57 19.32 6.44
CA LEU A 71 -13.29 18.72 6.09
C LEU A 71 -13.45 17.25 5.74
N ARG A 72 -13.12 16.90 4.49
CA ARG A 72 -13.27 15.54 3.97
C ARG A 72 -11.93 14.85 3.80
N PHE A 73 -11.88 13.58 4.16
CA PHE A 73 -10.72 12.72 4.03
C PHE A 73 -11.00 11.59 3.06
N PHE A 74 -10.01 11.17 2.28
CA PHE A 74 -10.14 10.10 1.31
C PHE A 74 -8.90 9.22 1.36
N ALA A 75 -9.07 7.93 1.13
CA ALA A 75 -7.98 7.01 0.84
C ALA A 75 -8.15 6.53 -0.60
N VAL A 76 -7.10 6.61 -1.41
CA VAL A 76 -7.16 6.19 -2.81
C VAL A 76 -6.08 5.17 -3.11
N HIS A 77 -6.46 4.05 -3.72
CA HIS A 77 -5.54 3.16 -4.41
C HIS A 77 -5.39 3.64 -5.85
N THR A 78 -4.16 3.94 -6.26
CA THR A 78 -3.85 4.53 -7.58
C THR A 78 -3.78 3.53 -8.73
N GLY A 79 -4.15 2.26 -8.51
CA GLY A 79 -3.92 1.20 -9.49
C GLY A 79 -2.45 0.77 -9.57
N ASN A 80 -2.10 0.05 -10.64
CA ASN A 80 -0.73 -0.31 -10.96
C ASN A 80 -0.11 0.79 -11.83
N MET A 81 0.99 1.39 -11.36
CA MET A 81 1.71 2.43 -12.08
C MET A 81 3.21 2.28 -11.84
N ASP A 82 4.00 2.41 -12.90
CA ASP A 82 5.45 2.45 -12.78
C ASP A 82 5.88 3.90 -12.48
N SER A 83 6.24 4.13 -11.22
CA SER A 83 6.78 5.40 -10.73
C SER A 83 8.27 5.33 -10.44
N GLY A 84 8.92 4.19 -10.73
CA GLY A 84 10.29 3.92 -10.28
C GLY A 84 10.42 3.61 -8.77
N MET A 85 9.32 3.49 -8.02
CA MET A 85 9.33 3.21 -6.57
C MET A 85 10.12 1.93 -6.21
N TYR A 86 10.14 0.96 -7.11
CA TYR A 86 10.77 -0.34 -6.89
C TYR A 86 12.25 -0.39 -7.30
N ASN A 87 12.81 0.67 -7.90
CA ASN A 87 14.15 0.66 -8.50
C ASN A 87 15.29 0.33 -7.50
N HIS A 88 15.07 0.59 -6.22
CA HIS A 88 16.05 0.32 -5.15
C HIS A 88 15.57 -0.74 -4.16
N THR A 89 14.56 -1.53 -4.53
CA THR A 89 14.04 -2.60 -3.68
C THR A 89 14.83 -3.89 -3.93
N LYS A 90 15.27 -4.56 -2.85
CA LYS A 90 15.96 -5.86 -2.95
C LYS A 90 15.06 -6.89 -3.64
N SER A 91 15.64 -7.74 -4.50
CA SER A 91 14.90 -8.75 -5.28
C SER A 91 14.04 -9.67 -4.41
N ARG A 92 14.50 -10.03 -3.20
CA ARG A 92 13.72 -10.82 -2.25
C ARG A 92 12.41 -10.14 -1.84
N ALA A 93 12.43 -8.84 -1.57
CA ALA A 93 11.22 -8.10 -1.18
C ALA A 93 10.24 -7.98 -2.36
N LEU A 94 10.74 -7.80 -3.59
CA LEU A 94 9.92 -7.81 -4.80
C LEU A 94 9.23 -9.17 -5.00
N ARG A 95 9.94 -10.27 -4.79
CA ARG A 95 9.36 -11.64 -4.84
C ARG A 95 8.25 -11.85 -3.82
N ILE A 96 8.47 -11.43 -2.57
CA ILE A 96 7.45 -11.54 -1.51
C ILE A 96 6.20 -10.72 -1.87
N MET A 97 6.37 -9.52 -2.42
CA MET A 97 5.25 -8.69 -2.89
C MET A 97 4.50 -9.34 -4.06
N ALA A 98 5.23 -9.83 -5.07
CA ALA A 98 4.64 -10.52 -6.22
C ALA A 98 3.80 -11.74 -5.78
N HIS A 99 4.31 -12.54 -4.85
CA HIS A 99 3.58 -13.67 -4.26
C HIS A 99 2.27 -13.22 -3.59
N LYS A 100 2.33 -12.19 -2.72
CA LYS A 100 1.12 -11.66 -2.05
C LYS A 100 0.09 -11.12 -3.06
N ILE A 101 0.55 -10.47 -4.14
CA ILE A 101 -0.33 -9.85 -5.13
C ILE A 101 -1.00 -10.89 -6.03
N THR A 102 -0.23 -11.88 -6.48
CA THR A 102 -0.67 -12.85 -7.50
C THR A 102 -1.37 -14.07 -6.92
N LEU A 103 -1.27 -14.31 -5.61
CA LEU A 103 -1.65 -15.58 -4.96
C LEU A 103 -0.96 -16.82 -5.58
N ARG A 104 0.14 -16.61 -6.32
CA ARG A 104 0.92 -17.68 -6.95
C ARG A 104 2.09 -18.06 -6.06
N SER A 105 2.55 -19.30 -6.18
CA SER A 105 3.63 -19.85 -5.35
C SER A 105 4.94 -19.08 -5.54
N PHE A 106 5.88 -19.25 -4.61
CA PHE A 106 7.17 -18.54 -4.66
C PHE A 106 8.02 -18.96 -5.87
N GLU A 107 7.78 -20.17 -6.39
CA GLU A 107 8.35 -20.70 -7.63
C GLU A 107 7.72 -20.03 -8.84
N ASP A 108 6.39 -19.96 -8.91
CA ASP A 108 5.67 -19.27 -10.00
C ASP A 108 6.01 -17.77 -10.08
N ALA A 109 6.14 -17.11 -8.93
CA ALA A 109 6.51 -15.70 -8.86
C ALA A 109 7.96 -15.47 -9.29
N ASN A 110 8.87 -16.41 -8.96
CA ASN A 110 10.27 -16.33 -9.37
C ASN A 110 10.43 -16.61 -10.86
N GLU A 111 9.71 -17.61 -11.39
CA GLU A 111 9.65 -17.90 -12.82
C GLU A 111 9.09 -16.72 -13.63
N ALA A 112 8.03 -16.07 -13.13
CA ALA A 112 7.47 -14.87 -13.76
C ALA A 112 8.45 -13.67 -13.73
N LEU A 113 9.32 -13.57 -12.72
CA LEU A 113 10.33 -12.51 -12.59
C LEU A 113 11.60 -12.79 -13.40
N THR A 114 11.92 -14.06 -13.66
CA THR A 114 13.06 -14.45 -14.52
C THR A 114 12.69 -14.52 -15.99
N ARG A 115 11.41 -14.62 -16.32
CA ARG A 115 10.94 -14.50 -17.70
C ARG A 115 11.12 -13.07 -18.22
N PRO A 116 11.58 -12.89 -19.47
CA PRO A 116 11.77 -11.58 -20.05
C PRO A 116 10.46 -10.78 -20.02
N LEU A 117 10.53 -9.50 -19.63
CA LEU A 117 9.39 -8.59 -19.41
C LEU A 117 8.34 -8.58 -20.54
N LYS A 118 8.76 -8.86 -21.79
CA LYS A 118 7.87 -8.97 -22.96
C LYS A 118 6.84 -10.11 -22.81
N GLU A 119 7.21 -11.24 -22.22
CA GLU A 119 6.35 -12.40 -22.05
C GLU A 119 5.30 -12.20 -20.94
N VAL A 120 5.69 -11.52 -19.86
CA VAL A 120 4.78 -11.19 -18.75
C VAL A 120 3.69 -10.20 -19.21
N ALA A 121 4.06 -9.23 -20.05
CA ALA A 121 3.11 -8.29 -20.65
C ALA A 121 2.09 -8.99 -21.57
N GLN A 122 2.53 -10.03 -22.30
CA GLN A 122 1.68 -10.81 -23.19
C GLN A 122 0.65 -11.66 -22.43
N LEU A 123 1.05 -12.27 -21.31
CA LEU A 123 0.16 -13.02 -20.41
C LEU A 123 -0.86 -12.12 -19.69
N ALA A 124 -0.47 -10.90 -19.31
CA ALA A 124 -1.39 -9.94 -18.69
C ALA A 124 -2.47 -9.44 -19.66
N SER A 125 -2.22 -9.50 -20.98
CA SER A 125 -3.21 -9.16 -22.01
C SER A 125 -4.26 -10.27 -22.26
N LEU A 126 -3.94 -11.51 -21.91
CA LEU A 126 -4.80 -12.69 -22.05
C LEU A 126 -5.74 -12.92 -20.85
N LEU A 127 -5.57 -12.16 -19.76
CA LEU A 127 -6.40 -12.24 -18.56
C LEU A 127 -7.44 -11.09 -18.48
N ARG A 128 -7.82 -10.52 -19.63
CA ARG A 128 -8.93 -9.56 -19.75
C ARG A 128 -10.20 -10.23 -20.24
#